data_AF-A0AAW7D4R7-F1
#
_entry.id   AF-A0AAW7D4R7-F1
#
_cell.length_a   1.000
_cell.length_b   1.000
_cell.length_c   1.000
_cell.angle_alpha   90.00
_cell.angle_beta   90.00
_cell.angle_gamma   90.00
#
_symmetry.space_group_name_H-M   'P 1'
#
loop_
_entity.id
_entity.type
_entity.pdbx_description
1 polymer ?
#
loop_
_entity_poly.entity_id
_entity_poly.type
_entity_poly.pdbx_seq_one_letter_code
_entity_poly.pdbx_strand_id
1 'polypeptide(L)'
;MALISFKNFIQAIHAAILSSNEQIIKQNQSLLRDYFEETVIEIADKEGQVTSKKTLTPKTVTLTYPEKNEVPDKDNQDNFSLVMTPVEVPLIALVPMTTCGIEKATFTTEFQMQIIENDLHLLFGKAPSNLLKKTPGTNFGKLEITLSPHETPEGLKLLTESYENFLKRQIT
;
A
#
# COMPACT_ATOMS: atom_id res chain seq x y z
N MET A 1 -27.06 -24.00 -8.95
CA MET A 1 -27.22 -23.01 -10.04
C MET A 1 -27.74 -21.74 -9.40
N ALA A 2 -27.10 -20.61 -9.70
CA ALA A 2 -27.56 -19.30 -9.24
C ALA A 2 -28.01 -18.51 -10.46
N LEU A 3 -29.26 -18.06 -10.44
CA LEU A 3 -29.82 -17.12 -11.41
C LEU A 3 -29.77 -15.73 -10.79
N ILE A 4 -29.00 -14.83 -11.40
CA ILE A 4 -28.74 -13.49 -10.84
C ILE A 4 -29.10 -12.46 -11.90
N SER A 5 -29.81 -11.39 -11.51
CA SER A 5 -30.00 -10.23 -12.39
C SER A 5 -28.65 -9.64 -12.78
N PHE A 6 -28.43 -9.41 -14.08
CA PHE A 6 -27.19 -8.81 -14.58
C PHE A 6 -26.91 -7.46 -13.91
N LYS A 7 -27.96 -6.65 -13.71
CA LYS A 7 -27.85 -5.35 -13.04
C LYS A 7 -27.34 -5.50 -11.60
N ASN A 8 -27.93 -6.41 -10.83
CA ASN A 8 -27.52 -6.63 -9.44
C ASN A 8 -26.09 -7.18 -9.36
N PHE A 9 -25.72 -8.05 -10.31
CA PHE A 9 -24.38 -8.59 -10.41
C PHE A 9 -23.33 -7.48 -10.66
N ILE A 10 -23.57 -6.60 -11.62
CA ILE A 10 -22.67 -5.47 -11.91
C ILE A 10 -22.60 -4.50 -10.73
N GLN A 11 -23.73 -4.19 -10.08
CA GLN A 11 -23.73 -3.34 -8.89
C GLN A 11 -22.93 -3.95 -7.74
N ALA A 12 -23.03 -5.26 -7.52
CA ALA A 12 -22.27 -5.96 -6.49
C ALA A 12 -20.75 -5.92 -6.79
N ILE A 13 -20.35 -6.14 -8.04
CA ILE A 13 -18.94 -6.01 -8.45
C ILE A 13 -18.44 -4.59 -8.22
N HIS A 14 -19.19 -3.58 -8.68
CA HIS A 14 -18.80 -2.19 -8.52
C HIS A 14 -18.65 -1.80 -7.05
N ALA A 15 -19.60 -2.21 -6.19
CA ALA A 15 -19.52 -1.98 -4.76
C ALA A 15 -18.31 -2.67 -4.11
N ALA A 16 -18.02 -3.91 -4.51
CA ALA A 16 -16.86 -4.65 -4.01
C ALA A 16 -15.53 -3.99 -4.41
N ILE A 17 -15.43 -3.51 -5.66
CA ILE A 17 -14.24 -2.80 -6.15
C ILE A 17 -14.03 -1.49 -5.37
N LEU A 18 -15.10 -0.69 -5.22
CA LEU A 18 -15.02 0.59 -4.50
C LEU A 18 -14.61 0.37 -3.03
N SER A 19 -15.27 -0.58 -2.35
CA SER A 19 -14.95 -0.93 -0.96
C SER A 19 -13.51 -1.43 -0.80
N SER A 20 -13.03 -2.26 -1.74
CA SER A 20 -11.64 -2.73 -1.73
C SER A 20 -10.66 -1.56 -1.90
N ASN A 21 -10.96 -0.62 -2.79
CA ASN A 21 -10.11 0.55 -3.01
C ASN A 21 -10.05 1.45 -1.76
N GLU A 22 -11.20 1.73 -1.13
CA GLU A 22 -11.26 2.49 0.12
C GLU A 22 -10.43 1.83 1.24
N GLN A 23 -10.50 0.50 1.34
CA GLN A 23 -9.73 -0.25 2.33
C GLN A 23 -8.23 -0.18 2.05
N ILE A 24 -7.81 -0.25 0.78
CA ILE A 24 -6.41 -0.06 0.38
C ILE A 24 -5.91 1.34 0.73
N ILE A 25 -6.68 2.37 0.42
CA ILE A 25 -6.34 3.76 0.77
C ILE A 25 -6.17 3.89 2.29
N LYS A 26 -7.09 3.33 3.06
CA LYS A 26 -7.04 3.36 4.53
C LYS A 26 -5.80 2.64 5.08
N GLN A 27 -5.46 1.48 4.52
CA GLN A 27 -4.23 0.75 4.87
C GLN A 27 -2.97 1.58 4.54
N ASN A 28 -2.94 2.23 3.37
CA ASN A 28 -1.83 3.10 2.99
C ASN A 28 -1.70 4.33 3.91
N GLN A 29 -2.83 4.90 4.35
CA GLN A 29 -2.81 5.98 5.34
C GLN A 29 -2.35 5.50 6.72
N SER A 30 -2.67 4.28 7.12
CA SER A 30 -2.17 3.74 8.40
C SER A 30 -0.66 3.54 8.42
N LEU A 31 -0.01 3.29 7.27
CA LEU A 31 1.45 3.18 7.21
C LEU A 31 2.14 4.44 7.76
N LEU A 32 1.58 5.63 7.54
CA LEU A 32 2.13 6.86 8.11
C LEU A 32 2.16 6.82 9.64
N ARG A 33 1.23 6.13 10.29
CA ARG A 33 1.21 5.99 11.76
C ARG A 33 2.27 5.03 12.27
N ASP A 34 2.74 4.11 11.44
CA ASP A 34 3.81 3.18 11.82
C ASP A 34 5.17 3.88 11.85
N TYR A 35 5.38 4.85 10.94
CA TYR A 35 6.64 5.58 10.80
C TYR A 35 6.67 6.95 11.46
N PHE A 36 5.51 7.57 11.71
CA PHE A 36 5.40 8.90 12.30
C PHE A 36 4.54 8.88 13.55
N GLU A 37 4.79 9.83 14.43
CA GLU A 37 3.99 10.13 15.60
C GLU A 37 3.52 11.59 15.56
N GLU A 38 2.34 11.85 16.11
CA GLU A 38 1.78 13.19 16.17
C GLU A 38 2.32 13.92 17.38
N THR A 39 3.02 15.02 17.15
CA THR A 39 3.55 15.92 18.17
C THR A 39 2.88 17.29 18.05
N VAL A 40 2.61 17.90 19.20
CA VAL A 40 2.09 19.27 19.25
C VAL A 40 3.26 20.20 19.46
N ILE A 41 3.51 21.08 18.50
CA ILE A 41 4.55 22.09 18.59
C ILE A 41 3.88 23.44 18.81
N GLU A 42 4.37 24.17 19.80
CA GLU A 42 3.97 25.55 20.05
C GLU A 42 4.76 26.46 19.12
N ILE A 43 4.06 27.15 18.22
CA ILE A 43 4.64 28.11 17.31
C ILE A 43 4.23 29.50 17.79
N ALA A 44 5.23 30.29 18.20
CA ALA A 44 5.03 31.70 18.46
C ALA A 44 5.07 32.48 17.13
N ASP A 45 3.97 33.16 16.81
CA ASP A 45 3.96 34.10 15.69
C ASP A 45 4.86 35.32 15.99
N LYS A 46 5.17 36.11 14.96
CA LYS A 46 5.99 37.33 15.09
C LYS A 46 5.43 38.37 16.09
N GLU A 47 4.17 38.22 16.47
CA GLU A 47 3.44 39.05 17.43
C GLU A 47 3.35 38.41 18.84
N GLY A 48 4.01 37.27 19.07
CA GLY A 48 4.08 36.60 20.37
C GLY A 48 2.86 35.74 20.73
N GLN A 49 1.89 35.56 19.82
CA GLN A 49 0.81 34.60 20.03
C GLN A 49 1.32 33.18 19.82
N VAL A 50 1.14 32.34 20.85
CA VAL A 50 1.47 30.93 20.79
C VAL A 50 0.30 30.17 20.20
N THR A 51 0.50 29.58 19.02
CA THR A 51 -0.46 28.69 18.39
C THR A 51 0.06 27.25 18.45
N SER A 52 -0.80 26.32 18.86
CA SER A 52 -0.46 24.90 18.87
C SER A 52 -0.68 24.32 17.47
N LYS A 53 0.38 23.79 16.84
CA LYS A 53 0.32 23.11 15.55
C LYS A 53 0.62 21.62 15.71
N LYS A 54 -0.29 20.80 15.21
CA LYS A 54 -0.08 19.35 15.06
C LYS A 54 0.94 19.09 13.96
N THR A 55 1.97 18.33 14.26
CA THR A 55 3.06 17.96 13.34
C THR A 55 3.28 16.46 13.42
N LEU A 56 3.66 15.85 12.30
CA LEU A 56 4.08 14.45 12.27
C LEU A 56 5.60 14.40 12.31
N THR A 57 6.15 13.82 13.36
CA THR A 57 7.60 13.62 13.54
C THR A 57 7.93 12.15 13.26
N PRO A 58 9.03 11.85 12.57
CA PRO A 58 9.43 10.47 12.32
C PRO A 58 9.79 9.79 13.63
N LYS A 59 9.33 8.56 13.82
CA LYS A 59 9.77 7.70 14.92
C LYS A 59 11.22 7.30 14.68
N THR A 60 12.06 7.45 15.70
CA THR A 60 13.49 7.12 15.64
C THR A 60 13.84 5.96 16.56
N VAL A 61 14.91 5.24 16.22
CA VAL A 61 15.57 4.24 17.08
C VAL A 61 17.04 4.58 17.20
N THR A 62 17.62 4.38 18.37
CA THR A 62 19.06 4.57 18.58
C THR A 62 19.80 3.28 18.22
N LEU A 63 20.70 3.35 17.24
CA LEU A 63 21.61 2.26 16.86
C LEU A 63 23.04 2.62 17.26
N THR A 64 23.79 1.66 17.78
CA THR A 64 25.24 1.84 18.00
C THR A 64 25.99 1.47 16.73
N TYR A 65 26.71 2.43 16.14
CA TYR A 65 27.42 2.28 14.88
C TYR A 65 28.95 2.38 15.07
N PRO A 66 29.75 1.52 14.42
CA PRO A 66 31.21 1.60 14.50
C PRO A 66 31.77 2.73 13.62
N GLU A 67 32.46 3.67 14.25
CA GLU A 67 33.15 4.77 13.60
C GLU A 67 34.66 4.52 13.58
N LYS A 68 35.28 4.78 12.42
CA LYS A 68 36.71 4.62 12.21
C LYS A 68 37.43 5.88 12.69
N ASN A 69 38.17 5.77 13.78
CA ASN A 69 39.03 6.85 14.28
C ASN A 69 40.48 6.60 13.90
N GLU A 70 41.15 7.60 13.34
CA GLU A 70 42.60 7.55 13.12
C GLU A 70 43.30 7.55 14.48
N VAL A 71 44.05 6.48 14.75
CA VAL A 71 44.90 6.43 15.94
C VAL A 71 46.30 6.84 15.50
N PRO A 72 46.87 7.92 16.07
CA PRO A 72 48.24 8.32 15.79
C PRO A 72 49.20 7.41 16.58
N ASP A 73 49.24 6.12 16.27
CA ASP A 73 50.20 5.21 16.89
C ASP A 73 51.09 4.55 15.84
N LYS A 74 52.41 4.65 16.03
CA LYS A 74 53.42 4.29 15.01
C LYS A 74 53.71 2.80 14.91
N ASP A 75 53.10 1.98 15.78
CA ASP A 75 53.40 0.55 15.91
C ASP A 75 52.24 -0.39 15.52
N ASN A 76 51.07 0.13 15.10
CA ASN A 76 49.96 -0.67 14.60
C ASN A 76 49.89 -0.60 13.06
N GLN A 77 49.88 -1.76 12.39
CA GLN A 77 49.80 -1.83 10.93
C GLN A 77 48.47 -1.33 10.35
N ASP A 78 47.41 -1.32 11.16
CA ASP A 78 46.13 -0.70 10.85
C ASP A 78 45.99 0.55 11.74
N ASN A 79 46.22 1.75 11.17
CA ASN A 79 46.23 3.06 11.84
C ASN A 79 44.85 3.52 12.38
N PHE A 80 43.97 2.60 12.78
CA PHE A 80 42.57 2.90 13.03
C PHE A 80 42.03 2.16 14.26
N SER A 81 41.19 2.83 15.04
CA SER A 81 40.39 2.24 16.11
C SER A 81 38.92 2.32 15.77
N LEU A 82 38.15 1.34 16.26
CA LEU A 82 36.70 1.31 16.15
C LEU A 82 36.11 1.89 17.45
N VAL A 83 35.37 2.98 17.33
CA VAL A 83 34.60 3.56 18.43
C VAL A 83 33.12 3.38 18.11
N MET A 84 32.34 2.87 19.06
CA MET A 84 30.90 2.70 18.87
C MET A 84 30.18 4.00 19.25
N THR A 85 29.55 4.65 18.29
CA THR A 85 28.84 5.93 18.47
C THR A 85 27.32 5.69 18.36
N PRO A 86 26.48 6.27 19.24
CA PRO A 86 25.03 6.19 19.10
C PRO A 86 24.54 7.07 17.94
N VAL A 87 23.68 6.52 17.11
CA VAL A 87 23.10 7.15 15.92
C VAL A 87 21.58 7.06 16.03
N GLU A 88 20.89 8.19 16.02
CA GLU A 88 19.43 8.20 15.91
C GLU A 88 19.00 7.97 14.47
N VAL A 89 18.22 6.90 14.25
CA VAL A 89 17.81 6.47 12.92
C VAL A 89 16.30 6.51 12.79
N PRO A 90 15.75 7.32 11.87
CA PRO A 90 14.33 7.29 11.54
C PRO A 90 13.92 5.91 11.01
N LEU A 91 12.83 5.34 11.53
CA LEU A 91 12.33 4.03 11.09
C LEU A 91 12.03 3.98 9.58
N ILE A 92 11.58 5.10 9.01
CA ILE A 92 11.33 5.26 7.57
C ILE A 92 12.59 5.07 6.72
N ALA A 93 13.79 5.28 7.26
CA ALA A 93 15.06 5.05 6.56
C ALA A 93 15.51 3.58 6.58
N LEU A 94 14.90 2.74 7.43
CA LEU A 94 15.31 1.35 7.63
C LEU A 94 14.34 0.35 7.00
N VAL A 95 13.06 0.71 6.93
CA VAL A 95 12.01 -0.20 6.46
C VAL A 95 11.41 0.36 5.18
N PRO A 96 11.42 -0.41 4.08
CA PRO A 96 10.80 0.04 2.84
C PRO A 96 9.30 0.28 3.05
N MET A 97 8.83 1.48 2.71
CA MET A 97 7.40 1.78 2.65
C MET A 97 6.80 1.17 1.38
N THR A 98 6.28 -0.05 1.50
CA THR A 98 5.46 -0.65 0.44
C THR A 98 4.02 -0.23 0.63
N THR A 99 3.47 0.53 -0.32
CA THR A 99 2.02 0.77 -0.36
C THR A 99 1.32 -0.55 -0.69
N CYS A 100 0.25 -0.85 0.05
CA CYS A 100 -0.67 -1.90 -0.32
C CYS A 100 -1.33 -1.54 -1.66
N GLY A 101 -1.39 -2.52 -2.56
CA GLY A 101 -2.02 -2.41 -3.86
C GLY A 101 -2.42 -3.80 -4.36
N ILE A 102 -3.38 -3.86 -5.28
CA ILE A 102 -3.74 -5.11 -5.95
C ILE A 102 -2.87 -5.22 -7.20
N GLU A 103 -1.90 -6.13 -7.22
CA GLU A 103 -0.98 -6.29 -8.35
C GLU A 103 -1.70 -6.76 -9.63
N LYS A 104 -2.53 -7.79 -9.52
CA LYS A 104 -3.48 -8.21 -10.55
C LYS A 104 -4.48 -9.17 -9.95
N ALA A 105 -5.77 -8.83 -9.98
CA ALA A 105 -6.83 -9.80 -9.72
C ALA A 105 -7.57 -10.09 -11.03
N THR A 106 -7.55 -11.35 -11.49
CA THR A 106 -8.29 -11.80 -12.67
C THR A 106 -9.37 -12.79 -12.26
N PHE A 107 -10.62 -12.36 -12.38
CA PHE A 107 -11.78 -13.24 -12.19
C PHE A 107 -12.28 -13.69 -13.56
N THR A 108 -12.21 -14.98 -13.85
CA THR A 108 -12.77 -15.58 -15.07
C THR A 108 -13.87 -16.54 -14.69
N THR A 109 -15.06 -16.32 -15.26
CA THR A 109 -16.17 -17.26 -15.14
C THR A 109 -16.94 -17.32 -16.45
N GLU A 110 -17.43 -18.51 -16.75
CA GLU A 110 -18.39 -18.76 -17.81
C GLU A 110 -19.80 -18.68 -17.23
N PHE A 111 -20.72 -18.07 -17.99
CA PHE A 111 -22.13 -17.99 -17.62
C PHE A 111 -23.01 -18.09 -18.86
N GLN A 112 -24.25 -18.51 -18.67
CA GLN A 112 -25.29 -18.42 -19.70
C GLN A 112 -26.15 -17.19 -19.45
N MET A 113 -26.64 -16.58 -20.53
CA MET A 113 -27.56 -15.45 -20.46
C MET A 113 -28.97 -15.88 -20.84
N GLN A 114 -29.95 -15.37 -20.10
CA GLN A 114 -31.38 -15.55 -20.39
C GLN A 114 -32.13 -14.25 -20.15
N ILE A 115 -33.08 -13.92 -21.01
CA ILE A 115 -34.02 -12.81 -20.77
C ILE A 115 -35.23 -13.38 -20.05
N ILE A 116 -35.59 -12.80 -18.90
CA ILE A 116 -36.76 -13.15 -18.11
C ILE A 116 -37.48 -11.83 -17.83
N GLU A 117 -38.77 -11.75 -18.16
CA GLU A 117 -39.59 -10.55 -17.91
C GLU A 117 -38.94 -9.24 -18.43
N ASN A 118 -38.33 -9.30 -19.61
CA ASN A 118 -37.62 -8.18 -20.26
C ASN A 118 -36.30 -7.76 -19.59
N ASP A 119 -35.84 -8.46 -18.55
CA ASP A 119 -34.57 -8.24 -17.88
C ASP A 119 -33.53 -9.31 -18.23
N LEU A 120 -32.25 -8.92 -18.25
CA LEU A 120 -31.13 -9.83 -18.50
C LEU A 120 -30.70 -10.54 -17.20
N HIS A 121 -30.71 -11.87 -17.23
CA HIS A 121 -30.25 -12.71 -16.14
C HIS A 121 -29.03 -13.55 -16.53
N LEU A 122 -28.15 -13.76 -15.56
CA LEU A 122 -26.97 -14.60 -15.64
C LEU A 122 -27.22 -15.91 -14.91
N LEU A 123 -26.86 -17.02 -15.55
CA LEU A 123 -26.90 -18.36 -14.97
C LEU A 123 -25.47 -18.90 -14.82
N PHE A 124 -25.06 -19.15 -13.58
CA PHE A 124 -23.75 -19.72 -13.26
C PHE A 124 -23.85 -21.24 -13.00
N GLY A 125 -22.99 -22.03 -13.67
CA GLY A 125 -22.87 -23.49 -13.52
C GLY A 125 -23.13 -24.30 -14.80
N LYS A 126 -22.86 -25.62 -14.78
CA LYS A 126 -23.18 -26.54 -15.89
C LYS A 126 -24.69 -26.83 -15.94
N ALA A 127 -25.29 -26.71 -17.13
CA ALA A 127 -26.67 -27.12 -17.36
C ALA A 127 -26.83 -28.64 -17.11
N PRO A 128 -27.93 -29.11 -16.49
CA PRO A 128 -28.22 -30.54 -16.38
C PRO A 128 -28.36 -31.15 -17.77
N SER A 129 -27.80 -32.34 -18.00
CA SER A 129 -27.84 -33.04 -19.30
C SER A 129 -29.25 -33.22 -19.87
N ASN A 130 -30.28 -33.17 -19.02
CA ASN A 130 -31.68 -33.43 -19.38
C ASN A 130 -32.51 -32.16 -19.62
N LEU A 131 -31.93 -30.96 -19.42
CA LEU A 131 -32.55 -29.67 -19.79
C LEU A 131 -32.09 -29.17 -21.18
N LEU A 132 -31.22 -29.93 -21.86
CA LEU A 132 -30.76 -29.70 -23.24
C LEU A 132 -31.79 -30.10 -24.32
N LYS A 133 -33.10 -30.04 -24.02
CA LYS A 133 -34.09 -29.90 -25.09
C LYS A 133 -34.01 -28.47 -25.62
N LYS A 134 -33.08 -28.26 -26.56
CA LYS A 134 -32.97 -27.12 -27.49
C LYS A 134 -33.82 -25.90 -27.11
N THR A 135 -33.41 -25.14 -26.11
CA THR A 135 -33.83 -23.74 -26.01
C THR A 135 -32.97 -22.94 -27.00
N PRO A 136 -33.57 -22.28 -28.00
CA PRO A 136 -32.81 -21.45 -28.92
C PRO A 136 -32.31 -20.20 -28.18
N GLY A 137 -31.00 -19.99 -28.14
CA GLY A 137 -30.41 -18.70 -27.76
C GLY A 137 -29.67 -18.60 -26.43
N THR A 138 -29.20 -19.70 -25.81
CA THR A 138 -28.25 -19.59 -24.68
C THR A 138 -26.89 -19.11 -25.18
N ASN A 139 -26.66 -17.81 -25.13
CA ASN A 139 -25.37 -17.19 -25.39
C ASN A 139 -24.46 -17.40 -24.17
N PHE A 140 -23.29 -17.99 -24.40
CA PHE A 140 -22.24 -18.11 -23.39
C PHE A 140 -21.45 -16.81 -23.31
N GLY A 141 -21.24 -16.30 -22.10
CA GLY A 141 -20.43 -15.11 -21.83
C GLY A 141 -19.18 -15.46 -21.03
N LYS A 142 -18.08 -14.75 -21.30
CA LYS A 142 -16.88 -14.71 -20.44
C LYS A 142 -16.83 -13.36 -19.76
N LEU A 143 -16.65 -13.35 -18.44
CA LEU A 143 -16.34 -12.14 -17.68
C LEU A 143 -14.86 -12.12 -17.34
N GLU A 144 -14.23 -10.97 -17.52
CA GLU A 144 -12.86 -10.71 -17.08
C GLU A 144 -12.82 -9.35 -16.37
N ILE A 145 -12.43 -9.36 -15.10
CA ILE A 145 -12.20 -8.15 -14.30
C ILE A 145 -10.71 -8.10 -14.00
N THR A 146 -10.07 -6.96 -14.26
CA THR A 146 -8.66 -6.70 -13.92
C THR A 146 -8.58 -5.54 -12.94
N LEU A 147 -8.00 -5.80 -11.77
CA LEU A 147 -7.65 -4.79 -10.78
C LEU A 147 -6.13 -4.60 -10.83
N SER A 148 -5.68 -3.37 -11.09
CA SER A 148 -4.26 -3.03 -11.28
C SER A 148 -3.71 -2.27 -10.07
N PRO A 149 -2.38 -2.32 -9.83
CA PRO A 149 -1.81 -1.74 -8.63
C PRO A 149 -1.71 -0.23 -8.77
N HIS A 150 -1.92 0.47 -7.66
CA HIS A 150 -1.47 1.85 -7.54
C HIS A 150 0.02 1.86 -7.23
N GLU A 151 0.79 2.58 -8.05
CA GLU A 151 2.22 2.79 -7.79
C GLU A 151 2.43 3.62 -6.52
N THR A 152 3.55 3.38 -5.85
CA THR A 152 4.00 4.23 -4.74
C THR A 152 4.10 5.69 -5.23
N PRO A 153 3.43 6.65 -4.55
CA PRO A 153 3.48 8.06 -4.94
C PRO A 153 4.91 8.59 -4.95
N GLU A 154 5.25 9.44 -5.92
CA GLU A 154 6.59 10.03 -6.07
C GLU A 154 7.04 10.78 -4.80
N GLY A 155 6.13 11.53 -4.17
CA GLY A 155 6.43 12.23 -2.92
C GLY A 155 6.87 11.32 -1.78
N LEU A 156 6.33 10.09 -1.71
CA LEU A 156 6.73 9.12 -0.68
C LEU A 156 8.12 8.54 -0.96
N LYS A 157 8.44 8.32 -2.24
CA LYS A 157 9.79 7.90 -2.67
C LYS A 157 10.82 8.95 -2.28
N LEU A 158 10.58 10.21 -2.65
CA LEU A 158 11.46 11.34 -2.32
C LEU A 158 11.65 11.52 -0.80
N LEU A 159 10.58 11.35 -0.03
CA LEU A 159 10.64 11.42 1.44
C LEU A 159 11.56 10.34 2.02
N THR A 160 11.38 9.09 1.57
CA THR A 160 12.17 7.94 2.01
C THR A 160 13.64 8.12 1.65
N GLU A 161 13.92 8.45 0.38
CA GLU A 161 15.28 8.71 -0.13
C GLU A 161 15.98 9.83 0.64
N SER A 162 15.25 10.87 1.03
CA SER A 162 15.81 11.99 1.80
C SER A 162 16.28 11.55 3.19
N TYR A 163 15.49 10.72 3.89
CA TYR A 163 15.87 10.17 5.19
C TYR A 163 17.00 9.16 5.08
N GLU A 164 17.01 8.32 4.05
CA GLU A 164 18.14 7.41 3.78
C GLU A 164 19.44 8.18 3.53
N ASN A 165 19.38 9.24 2.72
CA ASN A 165 20.55 10.06 2.41
C ASN A 165 21.04 10.84 3.63
N PHE A 166 20.14 11.28 4.51
CA PHE A 166 20.52 11.88 5.79
C PHE A 166 21.26 10.86 6.67
N LEU A 167 20.72 9.65 6.81
CA LEU A 167 21.37 8.57 7.58
C LEU A 167 22.77 8.24 7.02
N LYS A 168 22.91 8.13 5.69
CA LYS A 168 24.22 7.89 5.05
C LYS A 168 25.26 8.92 5.47
N ARG A 169 24.89 10.21 5.51
CA ARG A 169 25.79 11.30 5.93
C ARG A 169 26.13 11.28 7.42
N GLN A 170 25.33 10.63 8.25
CA GLN A 170 25.58 10.53 9.69
C GLN A 170 26.58 9.41 10.03
N ILE A 171 26.71 8.41 9.15
CA ILE A 171 27.53 7.20 9.38
C ILE A 171 28.73 7.08 8.42
N THR A 172 28.91 8.05 7.52
CA THR A 172 30.00 8.11 6.53
C THR A 172 30.71 9.44 6.66
#